data_AF-A0A1G0YZG0-F1
#
_entry.id   AF-A0A1G0YZG0-F1
#
_cell.length_a   1.000
_cell.length_b   1.000
_cell.length_c   1.000
_cell.angle_alpha   90.00
_cell.angle_beta   90.00
_cell.angle_gamma   90.00
#
_symmetry.space_group_name_H-M   'P 1'
#
loop_
_entity.id
_entity.type
_entity.pdbx_description
1 polymer ?
#
loop_
_entity_poly.entity_id
_entity_poly.type
_entity_poly.pdbx_seq_one_letter_code
_entity_poly.pdbx_strand_id
1 'polypeptide(L)'
;MEFCRSSGFKNFVPVSGDGVSGENIKQTRKHTFTEGIHLLRRMKSQDDSTLFGGCAFNPFKYTPCDHFTQYFKLIKKINQGANFLVTQFGWDMLKLQELRWYLSSRGLYQPSIARLLLLTPEWVEQISAGKCPGVHISPDFQGILKKEVNYSYKQFEAAQWRRLQIQAAGCKLLGYSGVQIAGLKNAEQVSIACNMIVEALSEFKTFESWKNEYYEHLARAEMAPYPHRFYMFDKLFSEAHVDEFPSMKEGKIPQCSGSEKLHYKICEFLFSHASCQDADEHLITKKIFAGCRKCSFCRLPLTHYICPELCPKGLSNGPCGGSRADGSCEFGEMECIHSRRMRLASWLNEIDSLEEHYIKSAEKYSKAKK
;
A
#
# COMPACT_ATOMS: atom_id res chain seq x y z
N MET A 1 5.83 12.29 -18.30
CA MET A 1 6.84 12.91 -17.40
C MET A 1 7.41 14.17 -18.04
N GLU A 2 7.98 14.07 -19.25
CA GLU A 2 8.50 15.23 -20.01
C GLU A 2 7.48 16.36 -20.15
N PHE A 3 6.24 16.07 -20.56
CA PHE A 3 5.17 17.07 -20.63
C PHE A 3 4.91 17.78 -19.29
N CYS A 4 4.79 17.04 -18.20
CA CYS A 4 4.58 17.64 -16.88
C CYS A 4 5.77 18.52 -16.48
N ARG A 5 6.99 18.07 -16.77
CA ARG A 5 8.21 18.84 -16.51
C ARG A 5 8.25 20.13 -17.33
N SER A 6 7.93 20.09 -18.62
CA SER A 6 7.86 21.29 -19.46
C SER A 6 6.80 22.27 -18.99
N SER A 7 5.74 21.78 -18.34
CA SER A 7 4.69 22.59 -17.71
C SER A 7 5.05 23.07 -16.30
N GLY A 8 6.29 22.87 -15.84
CA GLY A 8 6.80 23.38 -14.56
C GLY A 8 6.48 22.52 -13.33
N PHE A 9 5.89 21.32 -13.50
CA PHE A 9 5.68 20.42 -12.37
C PHE A 9 7.01 19.83 -11.89
N LYS A 10 7.27 19.95 -10.57
CA LYS A 10 8.49 19.47 -9.91
C LYS A 10 8.29 18.23 -9.04
N ASN A 11 7.08 18.02 -8.55
CA ASN A 11 6.76 16.92 -7.64
C ASN A 11 5.96 15.83 -8.37
N PHE A 12 6.40 14.59 -8.30
CA PHE A 12 5.75 13.44 -8.95
C PHE A 12 5.52 12.34 -7.95
N VAL A 13 4.30 11.77 -7.91
CA VAL A 13 4.00 10.59 -7.11
C VAL A 13 3.60 9.45 -8.06
N PRO A 14 4.56 8.60 -8.51
CA PRO A 14 4.25 7.52 -9.42
C PRO A 14 3.38 6.45 -8.74
N VAL A 15 2.26 6.13 -9.39
CA VAL A 15 1.33 5.06 -8.95
C VAL A 15 1.33 3.94 -9.98
N SER A 16 1.11 2.70 -9.53
CA SER A 16 1.03 1.56 -10.45
C SER A 16 -0.24 1.55 -11.30
N GLY A 17 -1.23 2.37 -10.94
CA GLY A 17 -2.57 2.37 -11.53
C GLY A 17 -3.52 1.39 -10.84
N ASP A 18 -4.80 1.61 -11.09
CA ASP A 18 -5.91 0.78 -10.60
C ASP A 18 -6.59 0.05 -11.75
N GLY A 19 -7.26 -1.05 -11.41
CA GLY A 19 -8.15 -1.72 -12.34
C GLY A 19 -9.28 -0.81 -12.81
N VAL A 20 -9.75 -1.02 -14.03
CA VAL A 20 -10.99 -0.37 -14.48
C VAL A 20 -12.16 -1.06 -13.76
N SER A 21 -13.05 -0.25 -13.16
CA SER A 21 -14.20 -0.77 -12.43
C SER A 21 -15.07 -1.66 -13.33
N GLY A 22 -15.45 -2.84 -12.81
CA GLY A 22 -16.26 -3.83 -13.54
C GLY A 22 -15.47 -4.75 -14.46
N GLU A 23 -14.17 -4.55 -14.65
CA GLU A 23 -13.36 -5.49 -15.42
C GLU A 23 -13.03 -6.78 -14.65
N ASN A 24 -13.06 -7.90 -15.36
CA ASN A 24 -12.54 -9.16 -14.86
C ASN A 24 -11.03 -9.28 -15.08
N ILE A 25 -10.41 -10.27 -14.44
CA ILE A 25 -8.96 -10.56 -14.53
C ILE A 25 -8.44 -10.64 -15.97
N LYS A 26 -9.21 -11.21 -16.91
CA LYS A 26 -8.78 -11.34 -18.31
C LYS A 26 -8.72 -9.98 -19.01
N GLN A 27 -9.69 -9.10 -18.74
CA GLN A 27 -9.72 -7.73 -19.25
C GLN A 27 -8.57 -6.91 -18.64
N THR A 28 -8.42 -6.96 -17.31
CA THR A 28 -7.36 -6.22 -16.61
C THR A 28 -5.97 -6.55 -17.15
N ARG A 29 -5.68 -7.83 -17.43
CA ARG A 29 -4.39 -8.29 -17.96
C ARG A 29 -4.05 -7.80 -19.38
N LYS A 30 -5.02 -7.20 -20.10
CA LYS A 30 -4.77 -6.56 -21.40
C LYS A 30 -4.15 -5.18 -21.22
N HIS A 31 -4.39 -4.51 -20.09
CA HIS A 31 -3.80 -3.22 -19.78
C HIS A 31 -2.31 -3.35 -19.48
N THR A 32 -1.59 -2.27 -19.74
CA THR A 32 -0.17 -2.14 -19.38
C THR A 32 -0.07 -1.32 -18.11
N PHE A 33 0.22 -2.00 -16.99
CA PHE A 33 0.51 -1.34 -15.73
C PHE A 33 2.02 -1.11 -15.61
N THR A 34 2.40 0.11 -15.22
CA THR A 34 3.80 0.43 -14.93
C THR A 34 3.97 0.52 -13.43
N GLU A 35 4.73 -0.39 -12.82
CA GLU A 35 4.97 -0.35 -11.38
C GLU A 35 5.70 0.96 -11.00
N GLY A 36 5.16 1.72 -10.05
CA GLY A 36 5.67 3.07 -9.72
C GLY A 36 7.15 3.11 -9.31
N ILE A 37 7.70 2.00 -8.82
CA ILE A 37 9.13 1.86 -8.50
C ILE A 37 10.04 2.02 -9.72
N HIS A 38 9.62 1.58 -10.91
CA HIS A 38 10.40 1.73 -12.14
C HIS A 38 10.47 3.20 -12.57
N LEU A 39 9.39 3.94 -12.34
CA LEU A 39 9.33 5.38 -12.62
C LEU A 39 10.21 6.16 -11.65
N LEU A 40 10.21 5.80 -10.35
CA LEU A 40 11.15 6.38 -9.38
C LEU A 40 12.61 6.15 -9.77
N ARG A 41 12.96 4.91 -10.14
CA ARG A 41 14.31 4.60 -10.62
C ARG A 41 14.68 5.40 -11.87
N ARG A 42 13.74 5.56 -12.82
CA ARG A 42 13.96 6.38 -14.02
C ARG A 42 14.22 7.83 -13.66
N MET A 43 13.44 8.40 -12.73
CA MET A 43 13.67 9.77 -12.24
C MET A 43 15.03 9.89 -11.58
N LYS A 44 15.40 8.96 -10.69
CA LYS A 44 16.71 8.93 -10.04
C LYS A 44 17.86 8.86 -11.04
N SER A 45 17.71 8.11 -12.14
CA SER A 45 18.74 7.99 -13.19
C SER A 45 18.91 9.23 -14.06
N GLN A 46 17.95 10.16 -14.06
CA GLN A 46 18.07 11.42 -14.79
C GLN A 46 18.92 12.47 -14.05
N ASP A 47 19.22 12.21 -12.76
CA ASP A 47 20.02 13.08 -11.89
C ASP A 47 19.59 14.57 -11.90
N ASP A 48 18.28 14.79 -12.03
CA ASP A 48 17.70 16.12 -12.06
C ASP A 48 17.30 16.55 -10.66
N SER A 49 18.14 17.36 -10.02
CA SER A 49 17.91 17.90 -8.67
C SER A 49 16.66 18.78 -8.55
N THR A 50 16.02 19.15 -9.66
CA THR A 50 14.78 19.95 -9.64
C THR A 50 13.51 19.10 -9.56
N LEU A 51 13.63 17.78 -9.66
CA LEU A 51 12.51 16.83 -9.62
C LEU A 51 12.50 16.05 -8.31
N PHE A 52 11.34 16.05 -7.64
CA PHE A 52 11.14 15.34 -6.38
C PHE A 52 10.17 14.16 -6.59
N GLY A 53 10.66 12.95 -6.39
CA GLY A 53 9.86 11.73 -6.47
C GLY A 53 9.23 11.41 -5.12
N GLY A 54 7.91 11.35 -5.04
CA GLY A 54 7.19 10.81 -3.88
C GLY A 54 6.72 9.39 -4.14
N CYS A 55 6.36 8.65 -3.09
CA CYS A 55 5.75 7.34 -3.24
C CYS A 55 4.42 7.19 -2.49
N ALA A 56 3.44 6.57 -3.16
CA ALA A 56 2.23 6.11 -2.50
C ALA A 56 2.50 4.86 -1.64
N PHE A 57 1.93 4.82 -0.44
CA PHE A 57 2.07 3.72 0.51
C PHE A 57 0.73 3.42 1.19
N ASN A 58 0.30 2.16 1.26
CA ASN A 58 -0.90 1.81 2.01
C ASN A 58 -0.51 1.19 3.37
N PRO A 59 -0.66 1.90 4.51
CA PRO A 59 -0.38 1.35 5.84
C PRO A 59 -1.48 0.40 6.34
N PHE A 60 -2.68 0.44 5.76
CA PHE A 60 -3.88 -0.24 6.28
C PHE A 60 -3.94 -1.72 5.90
N LYS A 61 -2.88 -2.46 6.25
CA LYS A 61 -2.74 -3.91 6.02
C LYS A 61 -2.75 -4.66 7.35
N TYR A 62 -3.56 -5.71 7.41
CA TYR A 62 -3.95 -6.35 8.68
C TYR A 62 -3.65 -7.85 8.74
N THR A 63 -3.01 -8.41 7.71
CA THR A 63 -2.39 -9.75 7.77
C THR A 63 -0.87 -9.61 7.74
N PRO A 64 -0.10 -10.48 8.43
CA PRO A 64 1.37 -10.40 8.43
C PRO A 64 1.99 -10.40 7.03
N CYS A 65 1.53 -11.27 6.13
CA CYS A 65 2.07 -11.38 4.79
C CYS A 65 1.87 -10.11 3.95
N ASP A 66 0.65 -9.57 3.92
CA ASP A 66 0.35 -8.35 3.15
C ASP A 66 1.03 -7.14 3.79
N HIS A 67 1.07 -7.10 5.13
CA HIS A 67 1.71 -6.05 5.89
C HIS A 67 3.23 -5.97 5.62
N PHE A 68 3.99 -7.04 5.91
CA PHE A 68 5.46 -7.00 5.73
C PHE A 68 5.85 -6.73 4.28
N THR A 69 5.20 -7.37 3.32
CA THR A 69 5.55 -7.16 1.90
C THR A 69 5.22 -5.75 1.40
N GLN A 70 4.22 -5.09 1.99
CA GLN A 70 3.92 -3.69 1.71
C GLN A 70 5.01 -2.74 2.26
N TYR A 71 5.57 -3.03 3.44
CA TYR A 71 6.72 -2.32 4.01
C TYR A 71 8.03 -2.60 3.26
N PHE A 72 8.30 -3.83 2.86
CA PHE A 72 9.46 -4.16 2.03
C PHE A 72 9.42 -3.40 0.69
N LYS A 73 8.24 -3.30 0.08
CA LYS A 73 8.04 -2.48 -1.11
C LYS A 73 8.28 -1.00 -0.85
N LEU A 74 7.91 -0.49 0.33
CA LEU A 74 8.18 0.90 0.71
C LEU A 74 9.68 1.19 0.72
N ILE A 75 10.47 0.34 1.38
CA ILE A 75 11.93 0.47 1.42
C ILE A 75 12.52 0.43 0.03
N LYS A 76 12.06 -0.48 -0.83
CA LYS A 76 12.46 -0.50 -2.24
C LYS A 76 12.18 0.83 -2.94
N LYS A 77 11.02 1.45 -2.73
CA LYS A 77 10.71 2.76 -3.33
C LYS A 77 11.63 3.87 -2.80
N ILE A 78 11.92 3.90 -1.50
CA ILE A 78 12.88 4.83 -0.89
C ILE A 78 14.26 4.65 -1.52
N ASN A 79 14.76 3.42 -1.60
CA ASN A 79 16.05 3.09 -2.21
C ASN A 79 16.12 3.47 -3.70
N GLN A 80 14.98 3.41 -4.42
CA GLN A 80 14.87 3.86 -5.81
C GLN A 80 14.64 5.37 -5.98
N GLY A 81 14.70 6.17 -4.91
CA GLY A 81 14.72 7.65 -5.00
C GLY A 81 13.42 8.34 -4.57
N ALA A 82 12.56 7.70 -3.78
CA ALA A 82 11.45 8.41 -3.16
C ALA A 82 11.96 9.36 -2.06
N ASN A 83 11.71 10.66 -2.23
CA ASN A 83 12.06 11.74 -1.32
C ASN A 83 10.96 12.00 -0.28
N PHE A 84 9.70 11.65 -0.56
CA PHE A 84 8.58 11.79 0.38
C PHE A 84 7.55 10.67 0.19
N LEU A 85 6.70 10.49 1.20
CA LEU A 85 5.65 9.47 1.22
C LEU A 85 4.27 10.12 1.23
N VAL A 86 3.31 9.49 0.57
CA VAL A 86 1.89 9.82 0.67
C VAL A 86 1.15 8.54 1.04
N THR A 87 0.48 8.53 2.18
CA THR A 87 -0.30 7.35 2.58
C THR A 87 -1.55 7.21 1.71
N GLN A 88 -2.09 6.00 1.61
CA GLN A 88 -3.51 5.82 1.29
C GLN A 88 -4.35 6.47 2.39
N PHE A 89 -5.61 6.78 2.12
CA PHE A 89 -6.54 7.17 3.18
C PHE A 89 -7.15 5.98 3.90
N GLY A 90 -7.45 6.16 5.18
CA GLY A 90 -8.06 5.19 6.07
C GLY A 90 -8.27 5.81 7.45
N TRP A 91 -8.79 5.02 8.39
CA TRP A 91 -9.26 5.54 9.68
C TRP A 91 -8.45 5.08 10.89
N ASP A 92 -7.65 4.04 10.70
CA ASP A 92 -6.85 3.47 11.77
C ASP A 92 -5.59 4.31 12.05
N MET A 93 -5.68 5.16 13.06
CA MET A 93 -4.56 6.00 13.49
C MET A 93 -3.41 5.18 14.10
N LEU A 94 -3.63 3.95 14.57
CA LEU A 94 -2.55 3.06 15.02
C LEU A 94 -1.69 2.63 13.82
N LYS A 95 -2.30 2.40 12.65
CA LYS A 95 -1.57 2.11 11.40
C LYS A 95 -0.75 3.29 10.90
N LEU A 96 -1.23 4.50 11.11
CA LEU A 96 -0.45 5.70 10.82
C LEU A 96 0.73 5.85 11.78
N GLN A 97 0.54 5.57 13.07
CA GLN A 97 1.64 5.59 14.05
C GLN A 97 2.68 4.50 13.75
N GLU A 98 2.23 3.30 13.43
CA GLU A 98 3.08 2.16 13.09
C GLU A 98 4.04 2.48 11.95
N LEU A 99 3.58 3.18 10.91
CA LEU A 99 4.45 3.67 9.84
C LEU A 99 5.53 4.62 10.37
N ARG A 100 5.18 5.53 11.27
CA ARG A 100 6.13 6.51 11.84
C ARG A 100 7.16 5.82 12.73
N TRP A 101 6.75 4.86 13.54
CA TRP A 101 7.65 4.06 14.37
C TRP A 101 8.59 3.21 13.51
N TYR A 102 8.08 2.58 12.44
CA TYR A 102 8.91 1.82 11.50
C TYR A 102 9.97 2.69 10.80
N LEU A 103 9.59 3.88 10.33
CA LEU A 103 10.53 4.78 9.68
C LEU A 103 11.58 5.29 10.67
N SER A 104 11.15 5.70 11.87
CA SER A 104 12.06 6.20 12.92
C SER A 104 13.06 5.14 13.39
N SER A 105 12.59 3.91 13.65
CA SER A 105 13.45 2.81 14.09
C SER A 105 14.49 2.39 13.06
N ARG A 106 14.28 2.75 11.79
CA ARG A 106 15.24 2.50 10.70
C ARG A 106 16.07 3.73 10.32
N GLY A 107 15.97 4.83 11.07
CA GLY A 107 16.66 6.08 10.73
C GLY A 107 16.20 6.70 9.41
N LEU A 108 14.94 6.43 9.01
CA LEU A 108 14.33 6.95 7.78
C LEU A 108 13.46 8.16 8.11
N TYR A 109 13.85 9.33 7.61
CA TYR A 109 13.21 10.61 7.96
C TYR A 109 12.56 11.31 6.77
N GLN A 110 12.27 10.58 5.69
CA GLN A 110 11.58 11.15 4.54
C GLN A 110 10.23 11.79 4.97
N PRO A 111 9.92 13.01 4.52
CA PRO A 111 8.64 13.65 4.81
C PRO A 111 7.47 12.74 4.47
N SER A 112 6.54 12.62 5.41
CA SER A 112 5.38 11.74 5.29
C SER A 112 4.10 12.57 5.30
N ILE A 113 3.28 12.41 4.27
CA ILE A 113 1.99 13.07 4.11
C ILE A 113 0.89 12.04 4.36
N ALA A 114 0.07 12.27 5.39
CA ALA A 114 -1.09 11.41 5.66
C ALA A 114 -2.25 11.84 4.76
N ARG A 115 -2.78 10.92 3.94
CA ARG A 115 -3.98 11.21 3.17
C ARG A 115 -5.21 10.94 4.02
N LEU A 116 -6.10 11.91 4.14
CA LEU A 116 -7.36 11.81 4.89
C LEU A 116 -8.53 11.97 3.92
N LEU A 117 -9.68 11.39 4.24
CA LEU A 117 -10.88 11.45 3.40
C LEU A 117 -12.02 12.12 4.17
N LEU A 118 -12.56 13.21 3.63
CA LEU A 118 -13.88 13.68 4.04
C LEU A 118 -14.92 12.75 3.41
N LEU A 119 -15.51 11.89 4.24
CA LEU A 119 -16.48 10.89 3.79
C LEU A 119 -17.79 11.54 3.36
N THR A 120 -18.45 10.90 2.40
CA THR A 120 -19.85 11.15 2.07
C THR A 120 -20.62 9.83 2.16
N PRO A 121 -21.96 9.85 2.28
CA PRO A 121 -22.75 8.62 2.29
C PRO A 121 -22.48 7.74 1.05
N GLU A 122 -22.27 8.36 -0.11
CA GLU A 122 -21.93 7.64 -1.35
C GLU A 122 -20.56 6.95 -1.27
N TRP A 123 -19.56 7.60 -0.65
CA TRP A 123 -18.27 6.96 -0.39
C TRP A 123 -18.41 5.77 0.55
N VAL A 124 -19.22 5.89 1.61
CA VAL A 124 -19.46 4.79 2.56
C VAL A 124 -20.09 3.60 1.83
N GLU A 125 -21.06 3.84 0.94
CA GLU A 125 -21.67 2.79 0.12
C GLU A 125 -20.64 2.14 -0.83
N GLN A 126 -19.87 2.95 -1.56
CA GLN A 126 -18.86 2.44 -2.50
C GLN A 126 -17.78 1.61 -1.83
N ILE A 127 -17.28 2.06 -0.68
CA ILE A 127 -16.24 1.36 0.08
C ILE A 127 -16.82 0.07 0.66
N SER A 128 -18.04 0.11 1.22
CA SER A 128 -18.74 -1.07 1.74
C SER A 128 -19.05 -2.10 0.65
N ALA A 129 -19.32 -1.64 -0.58
CA ALA A 129 -19.51 -2.50 -1.76
C ALA A 129 -18.19 -3.03 -2.34
N GLY A 130 -17.04 -2.73 -1.73
CA GLY A 130 -15.73 -3.19 -2.18
C GLY A 130 -15.24 -2.54 -3.47
N LYS A 131 -15.83 -1.39 -3.87
CA LYS A 131 -15.45 -0.64 -5.09
C LYS A 131 -14.18 0.21 -4.90
N CYS A 132 -13.65 0.28 -3.67
CA CYS A 132 -12.43 1.01 -3.33
C CYS A 132 -11.35 0.04 -2.81
N PRO A 133 -10.54 -0.57 -3.70
CA PRO A 133 -9.50 -1.52 -3.30
C PRO A 133 -8.54 -0.98 -2.23
N GLY A 134 -8.25 -1.81 -1.23
CA GLY A 134 -7.30 -1.48 -0.16
C GLY A 134 -7.79 -0.46 0.86
N VAL A 135 -9.07 -0.09 0.83
CA VAL A 135 -9.73 0.75 1.84
C VAL A 135 -10.71 -0.12 2.62
N HIS A 136 -10.66 -0.06 3.95
CA HIS A 136 -11.41 -0.98 4.82
C HIS A 136 -12.17 -0.22 5.90
N ILE A 137 -13.51 -0.35 5.89
CA ILE A 137 -14.37 0.07 7.00
C ILE A 137 -14.59 -1.16 7.88
N SER A 138 -14.16 -1.11 9.14
CA SER A 138 -14.38 -2.21 10.10
C SER A 138 -15.86 -2.35 10.44
N PRO A 139 -16.31 -3.51 10.95
CA PRO A 139 -17.70 -3.68 11.41
C PRO A 139 -18.14 -2.63 12.44
N ASP A 140 -17.28 -2.32 13.41
CA ASP A 140 -17.56 -1.32 14.44
C ASP A 140 -17.72 0.08 13.83
N PHE A 141 -16.79 0.47 12.95
CA PHE A 141 -16.86 1.77 12.30
C PHE A 141 -18.03 1.87 11.33
N GLN A 142 -18.39 0.78 10.66
CA GLN A 142 -19.61 0.72 9.85
C GLN A 142 -20.86 0.93 10.70
N GLY A 143 -20.89 0.41 11.93
CA GLY A 143 -21.97 0.64 12.90
C GLY A 143 -22.10 2.12 13.28
N ILE A 144 -20.98 2.82 13.47
CA ILE A 144 -20.95 4.27 13.72
C ILE A 144 -21.48 5.03 12.51
N LEU A 145 -20.95 4.77 11.32
CA LEU A 145 -21.36 5.45 10.09
C LEU A 145 -22.86 5.25 9.78
N LYS A 146 -23.39 4.05 10.01
CA LYS A 146 -24.84 3.77 9.86
C LYS A 146 -25.68 4.62 10.80
N LYS A 147 -25.26 4.77 12.06
CA LYS A 147 -25.95 5.66 13.01
C LYS A 147 -25.92 7.10 12.52
N GLU A 148 -24.75 7.60 12.14
CA GLU A 148 -24.56 8.97 11.62
C GLU A 148 -25.47 9.26 10.41
N VAL A 149 -25.56 8.33 9.45
CA VAL A 149 -26.43 8.46 8.26
C VAL A 149 -27.91 8.45 8.63
N ASN A 150 -28.33 7.61 9.58
CA ASN A 150 -29.74 7.45 9.96
C ASN A 150 -30.34 8.69 10.63
N TYR A 151 -29.54 9.55 11.25
CA TYR A 151 -30.07 10.76 11.89
C TYR A 151 -30.38 11.87 10.88
N SER A 152 -29.39 12.32 10.11
CA SER A 152 -29.57 13.27 9.01
C SER A 152 -28.26 13.48 8.24
N TYR A 153 -28.36 13.98 7.00
CA TYR A 153 -27.19 14.37 6.21
C TYR A 153 -26.30 15.41 6.92
N LYS A 154 -26.91 16.42 7.56
CA LYS A 154 -26.18 17.47 8.28
C LYS A 154 -25.40 16.91 9.47
N GLN A 155 -25.97 15.98 10.22
CA GLN A 155 -25.27 15.34 11.33
C GLN A 155 -24.14 14.43 10.84
N PHE A 156 -24.36 13.68 9.76
CA PHE A 156 -23.30 12.91 9.13
C PHE A 156 -22.12 13.80 8.70
N GLU A 157 -22.42 14.91 8.03
CA GLU A 157 -21.42 15.88 7.58
C GLU A 157 -20.65 16.48 8.76
N ALA A 158 -21.34 16.95 9.80
CA ALA A 158 -20.71 17.47 11.02
C ALA A 158 -19.78 16.44 11.69
N ALA A 159 -20.19 15.18 11.74
CA ALA A 159 -19.36 14.09 12.26
C ALA A 159 -18.09 13.87 11.41
N GLN A 160 -18.20 13.94 10.07
CA GLN A 160 -17.02 13.81 9.19
C GLN A 160 -16.05 14.98 9.36
N TRP A 161 -16.57 16.19 9.54
CA TRP A 161 -15.74 17.36 9.81
C TRP A 161 -14.99 17.24 11.13
N ARG A 162 -15.66 16.83 12.21
CA ARG A 162 -14.99 16.58 13.51
C ARG A 162 -13.97 15.44 13.40
N ARG A 163 -14.28 14.38 12.66
CA ARG A 163 -13.34 13.28 12.40
C ARG A 163 -12.10 13.75 11.67
N LEU A 164 -12.26 14.58 10.64
CA LEU A 164 -11.15 15.16 9.88
C LEU A 164 -10.23 16.00 10.78
N GLN A 165 -10.80 16.81 11.68
CA GLN A 165 -10.06 17.60 12.67
C GLN A 165 -9.19 16.73 13.57
N ILE A 166 -9.81 15.72 14.20
CA ILE A 166 -9.13 14.80 15.11
C ILE A 166 -8.02 14.05 14.37
N GLN A 167 -8.29 13.54 13.17
CA GLN A 167 -7.27 12.82 12.39
C GLN A 167 -6.12 13.73 11.96
N ALA A 168 -6.39 14.97 11.53
CA ALA A 168 -5.36 15.92 11.12
C ALA A 168 -4.45 16.33 12.29
N ALA A 169 -5.03 16.62 13.46
CA ALA A 169 -4.27 16.91 14.67
C ALA A 169 -3.43 15.70 15.10
N GLY A 170 -4.00 14.50 15.04
CA GLY A 170 -3.29 13.25 15.29
C GLY A 170 -2.10 13.03 14.37
N CYS A 171 -2.26 13.30 13.06
CA CYS A 171 -1.16 13.20 12.10
C CYS A 171 0.01 14.11 12.50
N LYS A 172 -0.27 15.35 12.93
CA LYS A 172 0.79 16.27 13.41
C LYS A 172 1.48 15.72 14.67
N LEU A 173 0.71 15.26 15.65
CA LEU A 173 1.25 14.69 16.90
C LEU A 173 2.05 13.40 16.68
N LEU A 174 1.70 12.62 15.66
CA LEU A 174 2.43 11.41 15.27
C LEU A 174 3.67 11.71 14.39
N GLY A 175 3.91 12.98 14.04
CA GLY A 175 5.11 13.40 13.31
C GLY A 175 4.99 13.30 11.78
N TYR A 176 3.77 13.36 11.24
CA TYR A 176 3.57 13.57 9.80
C TYR A 176 3.88 15.03 9.45
N SER A 177 4.52 15.23 8.29
CA SER A 177 4.92 16.55 7.79
C SER A 177 3.74 17.34 7.21
N GLY A 178 2.63 16.67 6.89
CA GLY A 178 1.41 17.31 6.40
C GLY A 178 0.28 16.31 6.19
N VAL A 179 -0.88 16.84 5.81
CA VAL A 179 -2.05 16.06 5.43
C VAL A 179 -2.49 16.40 4.01
N GLN A 180 -2.97 15.40 3.26
CA GLN A 180 -3.63 15.58 1.98
C GLN A 180 -5.11 15.22 2.13
N ILE A 181 -6.01 16.16 1.89
CA ILE A 181 -7.45 15.93 2.07
C ILE A 181 -8.08 15.52 0.74
N ALA A 182 -8.74 14.37 0.73
CA ALA A 182 -9.58 13.88 -0.37
C ALA A 182 -11.06 14.11 -0.06
N GLY A 183 -11.89 14.22 -1.10
CA GLY A 183 -13.35 14.34 -0.97
C GLY A 183 -13.89 15.78 -0.98
N LEU A 184 -13.01 16.80 -0.97
CA LEU A 184 -13.41 18.20 -1.11
C LEU A 184 -13.75 18.52 -2.58
N LYS A 185 -14.88 19.20 -2.81
CA LYS A 185 -15.44 19.45 -4.15
C LYS A 185 -15.31 20.89 -4.62
N ASN A 186 -15.18 21.85 -3.71
CA ASN A 186 -15.18 23.28 -4.02
C ASN A 186 -14.26 24.08 -3.06
N ALA A 187 -14.02 25.34 -3.41
CA ALA A 187 -13.13 26.23 -2.63
C ALA A 187 -13.65 26.52 -1.22
N GLU A 188 -14.98 26.56 -1.02
CA GLU A 188 -15.59 26.77 0.30
C GLU A 188 -15.23 25.64 1.26
N GLN A 189 -15.37 24.38 0.82
CA GLN A 189 -14.98 23.20 1.61
C GLN A 189 -13.48 23.20 1.92
N VAL A 190 -12.64 23.72 1.03
CA VAL A 190 -11.20 23.88 1.30
C VAL A 190 -10.97 24.88 2.43
N SER A 191 -11.60 26.05 2.38
CA SER A 191 -11.50 27.05 3.45
C SER A 191 -12.00 26.53 4.79
N ILE A 192 -13.14 25.82 4.79
CA ILE A 192 -13.67 25.15 6.00
C ILE A 192 -12.66 24.15 6.54
N ALA A 193 -12.14 23.24 5.70
CA ALA A 193 -11.14 22.27 6.12
C ALA A 193 -9.91 22.93 6.74
N CYS A 194 -9.38 24.00 6.13
CA CYS A 194 -8.24 24.74 6.66
C CYS A 194 -8.52 25.33 8.05
N ASN A 195 -9.65 26.04 8.21
CA ASN A 195 -10.02 26.65 9.49
C ASN A 195 -10.20 25.59 10.59
N MET A 196 -10.93 24.52 10.28
CA MET A 196 -11.19 23.44 11.21
C MET A 196 -9.90 22.73 11.64
N ILE A 197 -8.96 22.51 10.72
CA ILE A 197 -7.65 21.91 11.05
C ILE A 197 -6.84 22.85 11.94
N VAL A 198 -6.84 24.17 11.69
CA VAL A 198 -6.14 25.16 12.54
C VAL A 198 -6.71 25.16 13.96
N GLU A 199 -8.03 25.10 14.10
CA GLU A 199 -8.70 24.99 15.40
C GLU A 199 -8.28 23.71 16.12
N ALA A 200 -8.32 22.56 15.45
CA ALA A 200 -7.94 21.27 16.01
C ALA A 200 -6.47 21.24 16.47
N LEU A 201 -5.56 21.85 15.69
CA LEU A 201 -4.15 21.98 16.06
C LEU A 201 -3.93 22.90 17.26
N SER A 202 -4.86 23.81 17.54
CA SER A 202 -4.83 24.70 18.70
C SER A 202 -5.45 24.04 19.94
N GLU A 203 -6.49 23.22 19.74
CA GLU A 203 -7.17 22.40 20.76
C GLU A 203 -6.26 21.30 21.30
N PHE A 204 -5.67 20.49 20.40
CA PHE A 204 -4.89 19.31 20.77
C PHE A 204 -3.39 19.59 20.84
N LYS A 205 -2.93 20.05 22.01
CA LYS A 205 -1.50 20.35 22.26
C LYS A 205 -0.67 19.14 22.68
N THR A 206 -1.30 18.10 23.22
CA THR A 206 -0.60 16.92 23.74
C THR A 206 -1.15 15.64 23.11
N PHE A 207 -0.30 14.62 23.05
CA PHE A 207 -0.68 13.29 22.58
C PHE A 207 -1.81 12.69 23.43
N GLU A 208 -1.73 12.79 24.76
CA GLU A 208 -2.74 12.24 25.67
C GLU A 208 -4.12 12.89 25.50
N SER A 209 -4.17 14.23 25.43
CA SER A 209 -5.45 14.93 25.23
C SER A 209 -6.09 14.54 23.90
N TRP A 210 -5.29 14.45 22.84
CA TRP A 210 -5.78 14.02 21.52
C TRP A 210 -6.25 12.56 21.52
N LYS A 211 -5.47 11.67 22.13
CA LYS A 211 -5.76 10.24 22.19
C LYS A 211 -7.09 9.96 22.88
N ASN A 212 -7.36 10.67 23.97
CA ASN A 212 -8.64 10.56 24.68
C ASN A 212 -9.81 10.97 23.80
N GLU A 213 -9.74 12.15 23.16
CA GLU A 213 -10.78 12.60 22.23
C GLU A 213 -10.97 11.64 21.06
N TYR A 214 -9.88 11.13 20.47
CA TYR A 214 -9.95 10.15 19.38
C TYR A 214 -10.73 8.90 19.81
N TYR A 215 -10.47 8.37 21.00
CA TYR A 215 -11.18 7.21 21.52
C TYR A 215 -12.63 7.52 21.88
N GLU A 216 -12.93 8.69 22.46
CA GLU A 216 -14.28 9.10 22.81
C GLU A 216 -15.14 9.33 21.56
N HIS A 217 -14.64 10.09 20.59
CA HIS A 217 -15.34 10.38 19.33
C HIS A 217 -15.70 9.12 18.54
N LEU A 218 -14.84 8.10 18.58
CA LEU A 218 -15.05 6.83 17.88
C LEU A 218 -15.64 5.74 18.79
N ALA A 219 -16.09 6.08 19.99
CA ALA A 219 -16.63 5.14 20.97
C ALA A 219 -15.74 3.89 21.16
N ARG A 220 -14.42 4.06 21.10
CA ARG A 220 -13.40 2.99 21.15
C ARG A 220 -13.60 1.87 20.12
N ALA A 221 -14.15 2.18 18.95
CA ALA A 221 -14.33 1.24 17.86
C ALA A 221 -12.99 0.62 17.42
N GLU A 222 -13.00 -0.69 17.16
CA GLU A 222 -11.87 -1.36 16.52
C GLU A 222 -11.82 -1.00 15.04
N MET A 223 -10.72 -0.39 14.59
CA MET A 223 -10.55 0.02 13.19
C MET A 223 -10.00 -1.10 12.30
N ALA A 224 -9.39 -2.14 12.89
CA ALA A 224 -9.00 -3.31 12.13
C ALA A 224 -10.23 -4.09 11.63
N PRO A 225 -10.19 -4.60 10.39
CA PRO A 225 -11.25 -5.45 9.85
C PRO A 225 -11.27 -6.82 10.53
N TYR A 226 -12.43 -7.34 10.92
CA TYR A 226 -12.54 -8.71 11.45
C TYR A 226 -12.34 -9.77 10.36
N PRO A 227 -11.65 -10.90 10.62
CA PRO A 227 -10.94 -11.29 11.86
C PRO A 227 -9.46 -10.87 11.87
N HIS A 228 -9.03 -10.00 10.95
CA HIS A 228 -7.62 -9.68 10.71
C HIS A 228 -7.18 -8.46 11.51
N ARG A 229 -6.32 -8.69 12.51
CA ARG A 229 -5.82 -7.64 13.41
C ARG A 229 -4.33 -7.80 13.66
N PHE A 230 -3.53 -7.56 12.64
CA PHE A 230 -2.07 -7.52 12.78
C PHE A 230 -1.58 -6.09 12.92
N TYR A 231 -0.73 -5.85 13.92
CA TYR A 231 0.07 -4.63 14.09
C TYR A 231 1.51 -5.07 14.36
N MET A 232 2.49 -4.45 13.71
CA MET A 232 3.92 -4.79 13.78
C MET A 232 4.49 -4.54 15.18
N PHE A 233 4.07 -3.48 15.86
CA PHE A 233 4.65 -3.09 17.16
C PHE A 233 3.69 -3.34 18.34
N ASP A 234 4.28 -3.63 19.49
CA ASP A 234 3.59 -3.59 20.78
C ASP A 234 3.37 -2.16 21.25
N LYS A 235 2.39 -1.95 22.13
CA LYS A 235 2.16 -0.67 22.83
C LYS A 235 1.97 0.54 21.91
N LEU A 236 1.48 0.36 20.68
CA LEU A 236 0.96 1.49 19.90
C LEU A 236 -0.04 2.27 20.77
N PHE A 237 -0.03 3.59 20.63
CA PHE A 237 -0.80 4.55 21.42
C PHE A 237 -0.38 4.72 22.90
N SER A 238 0.73 4.10 23.33
CA SER A 238 1.32 4.43 24.63
C SER A 238 1.99 5.80 24.63
N GLU A 239 2.81 6.08 23.61
CA GLU A 239 3.54 7.33 23.41
C GLU A 239 3.42 7.75 21.93
N ALA A 240 3.58 9.04 21.62
CA ALA A 240 3.49 9.52 20.23
C ALA A 240 4.68 9.04 19.39
N HIS A 241 5.87 9.19 19.96
CA HIS A 241 7.17 8.89 19.38
C HIS A 241 7.92 7.97 20.34
N VAL A 242 8.77 7.12 19.79
CA VAL A 242 9.63 6.22 20.57
C VAL A 242 11.08 6.67 20.40
N ASP A 243 11.78 6.82 21.53
CA ASP A 243 13.22 7.14 21.54
C ASP A 243 14.09 5.88 21.41
N GLU A 244 13.55 4.72 21.79
CA GLU A 244 14.20 3.41 21.69
C GLU A 244 13.59 2.56 20.57
N PHE A 245 14.28 1.46 20.21
CA PHE A 245 13.75 0.48 19.26
C PHE A 245 12.45 -0.15 19.80
N PRO A 246 11.30 0.07 19.13
CA PRO A 246 10.04 -0.48 19.60
C PRO A 246 10.02 -2.01 19.48
N SER A 247 9.41 -2.67 20.48
CA SER A 247 9.21 -4.13 20.46
C SER A 247 8.34 -4.53 19.28
N MET A 248 8.87 -5.42 18.42
CA MET A 248 8.15 -5.98 17.29
C MET A 248 7.44 -7.28 17.66
N LYS A 249 6.19 -7.41 17.24
CA LYS A 249 5.44 -8.66 17.32
C LYS A 249 5.91 -9.63 16.25
N GLU A 250 6.00 -10.91 16.64
CA GLU A 250 6.18 -11.98 15.67
C GLU A 250 4.92 -12.09 14.79
N GLY A 251 5.05 -11.79 13.50
CA GLY A 251 3.98 -11.96 12.55
C GLY A 251 3.87 -13.42 12.11
N LYS A 252 2.75 -14.08 12.43
CA LYS A 252 2.49 -15.47 12.04
C LYS A 252 2.33 -15.59 10.52
N ILE A 253 3.42 -15.97 9.84
CA ILE A 253 3.41 -16.29 8.40
C ILE A 253 2.87 -17.72 8.24
N PRO A 254 1.87 -17.96 7.37
CA PRO A 254 1.39 -19.31 7.09
C PRO A 254 2.53 -20.22 6.61
N GLN A 255 2.49 -21.52 6.91
CA GLN A 255 3.53 -22.44 6.40
C GLN A 255 3.30 -22.78 4.93
N CYS A 256 4.39 -22.95 4.16
CA CYS A 256 4.30 -23.47 2.81
C CYS A 256 3.73 -24.89 2.80
N SER A 257 2.72 -25.10 1.95
CA SER A 257 2.16 -26.42 1.68
C SER A 257 3.19 -27.32 0.97
N GLY A 258 3.00 -28.65 1.06
CA GLY A 258 3.87 -29.61 0.37
C GLY A 258 3.88 -29.41 -1.15
N SER A 259 2.74 -29.04 -1.74
CA SER A 259 2.63 -28.73 -3.16
C SER A 259 3.39 -27.46 -3.55
N GLU A 260 3.40 -26.42 -2.71
CA GLU A 260 4.20 -25.21 -2.94
C GLU A 260 5.70 -25.51 -2.91
N LYS A 261 6.16 -26.31 -1.93
CA LYS A 261 7.56 -26.72 -1.82
C LYS A 261 8.00 -27.57 -3.01
N LEU A 262 7.15 -28.52 -3.43
CA LEU A 262 7.41 -29.35 -4.60
C LEU A 262 7.47 -28.51 -5.88
N HIS A 263 6.51 -27.61 -6.06
CA HIS A 263 6.46 -26.69 -7.19
C HIS A 263 7.70 -25.81 -7.26
N TYR A 264 8.12 -25.24 -6.12
CA TYR A 264 9.36 -24.46 -6.02
C TYR A 264 10.56 -25.28 -6.52
N LYS A 265 10.77 -26.49 -5.98
CA LYS A 265 11.91 -27.35 -6.34
C LYS A 265 11.91 -27.74 -7.83
N ILE A 266 10.74 -28.04 -8.40
CA ILE A 266 10.61 -28.35 -9.83
C ILE A 266 10.99 -27.13 -10.66
N CYS A 267 10.45 -25.95 -10.34
CA CYS A 267 10.75 -24.74 -11.07
C CYS A 267 12.20 -24.30 -10.91
N GLU A 268 12.79 -24.49 -9.73
CA GLU A 268 14.21 -24.22 -9.47
C GLU A 268 15.12 -25.10 -10.33
N PHE A 269 14.85 -26.41 -10.36
CA PHE A 269 15.58 -27.35 -11.21
C PHE A 269 15.46 -27.00 -12.69
N LEU A 270 14.24 -26.71 -13.17
CA LEU A 270 13.99 -26.47 -14.59
C LEU A 270 14.41 -25.06 -15.06
N PHE A 271 14.36 -24.06 -14.19
CA PHE A 271 14.40 -22.65 -14.58
C PHE A 271 15.41 -21.80 -13.80
N SER A 272 16.36 -22.40 -13.09
CA SER A 272 17.44 -21.70 -12.36
C SER A 272 18.15 -20.61 -13.18
N HIS A 273 18.39 -20.87 -14.46
CA HIS A 273 19.10 -19.96 -15.36
C HIS A 273 18.17 -19.10 -16.23
N ALA A 274 16.85 -19.14 -16.00
CA ALA A 274 15.88 -18.55 -16.91
C ALA A 274 16.03 -17.03 -17.09
N SER A 275 16.60 -16.32 -16.12
CA SER A 275 16.87 -14.87 -16.22
C SER A 275 17.99 -14.51 -17.21
N CYS A 276 18.81 -15.48 -17.60
CA CYS A 276 19.91 -15.31 -18.55
C CYS A 276 19.60 -15.93 -19.92
N GLN A 277 18.36 -16.36 -20.14
CA GLN A 277 17.90 -17.02 -21.36
C GLN A 277 16.96 -16.12 -22.16
N ASP A 278 16.89 -16.39 -23.47
CA ASP A 278 15.92 -15.73 -24.35
C ASP A 278 14.47 -16.07 -23.96
N ALA A 279 13.56 -15.17 -24.35
CA ALA A 279 12.14 -15.30 -24.03
C ALA A 279 11.48 -16.59 -24.57
N ASP A 280 12.03 -17.16 -25.64
CA ASP A 280 11.55 -18.39 -26.29
C ASP A 280 12.10 -19.68 -25.65
N GLU A 281 13.17 -19.60 -24.86
CA GLU A 281 13.78 -20.77 -24.21
C GLU A 281 12.84 -21.39 -23.20
N HIS A 282 12.67 -22.73 -23.28
CA HIS A 282 11.78 -23.50 -22.42
C HIS A 282 10.35 -22.94 -22.35
N LEU A 283 9.85 -22.27 -23.40
CA LEU A 283 8.56 -21.57 -23.35
C LEU A 283 7.39 -22.49 -22.99
N ILE A 284 7.36 -23.71 -23.52
CA ILE A 284 6.28 -24.68 -23.27
C ILE A 284 6.27 -25.09 -21.79
N THR A 285 7.42 -25.50 -21.25
CA THR A 285 7.54 -25.88 -19.84
C THR A 285 7.30 -24.69 -18.91
N LYS A 286 7.82 -23.50 -19.23
CA LYS A 286 7.54 -22.26 -18.47
C LYS A 286 6.05 -21.90 -18.50
N LYS A 287 5.32 -22.17 -19.59
CA LYS A 287 3.86 -21.99 -19.64
C LYS A 287 3.12 -22.96 -18.74
N ILE A 288 3.50 -24.24 -18.76
CA ILE A 288 2.87 -25.30 -17.97
C ILE A 288 3.11 -25.08 -16.47
N PHE A 289 4.36 -24.89 -16.07
CA PHE A 289 4.72 -24.81 -14.66
C PHE A 289 4.54 -23.41 -14.08
N ALA A 290 4.84 -22.33 -14.81
CA ALA A 290 4.87 -20.99 -14.22
C ALA A 290 3.81 -20.02 -14.80
N GLY A 291 2.95 -20.47 -15.73
CA GLY A 291 1.98 -19.59 -16.39
C GLY A 291 2.64 -18.47 -17.22
N CYS A 292 3.80 -18.76 -17.82
CA CYS A 292 4.61 -17.78 -18.55
C CYS A 292 3.84 -17.05 -19.67
N ARG A 293 4.07 -15.73 -19.77
CA ARG A 293 3.51 -14.85 -20.82
C ARG A 293 4.54 -14.35 -21.83
N LYS A 294 5.73 -14.98 -21.91
CA LYS A 294 6.80 -14.63 -22.84
C LYS A 294 7.28 -13.18 -22.66
N CYS A 295 7.78 -12.87 -21.47
CA CYS A 295 8.43 -11.59 -21.18
C CYS A 295 9.81 -11.52 -21.84
N SER A 296 10.25 -10.33 -22.22
CA SER A 296 11.61 -10.06 -22.72
C SER A 296 12.71 -10.41 -21.71
N PHE A 297 12.39 -10.35 -20.42
CA PHE A 297 13.28 -10.69 -19.31
C PHE A 297 12.54 -11.62 -18.35
N CYS A 298 13.02 -12.85 -18.19
CA CYS A 298 12.41 -13.81 -17.27
C CYS A 298 12.80 -13.47 -15.83
N ARG A 299 11.79 -13.34 -14.96
CA ARG A 299 11.97 -12.94 -13.56
C ARG A 299 11.83 -14.11 -12.57
N LEU A 300 11.62 -15.34 -13.05
CA LEU A 300 11.33 -16.49 -12.18
C LEU A 300 12.39 -16.75 -11.10
N PRO A 301 13.71 -16.77 -11.41
CA PRO A 301 14.73 -16.96 -10.37
C PRO A 301 14.74 -15.84 -9.32
N LEU A 302 14.28 -14.64 -9.69
CA LEU A 302 14.26 -13.46 -8.81
C LEU A 302 12.98 -13.37 -7.96
N THR A 303 12.01 -14.24 -8.21
CA THR A 303 10.67 -14.16 -7.62
C THR A 303 10.27 -15.44 -6.91
N HIS A 304 11.25 -16.20 -6.41
CA HIS A 304 11.02 -17.50 -5.78
C HIS A 304 10.18 -18.42 -6.66
N TYR A 305 10.43 -18.35 -7.97
CA TYR A 305 9.73 -19.07 -9.02
C TYR A 305 8.22 -18.82 -9.13
N ILE A 306 7.71 -17.74 -8.52
CA ILE A 306 6.35 -17.24 -8.73
C ILE A 306 6.36 -16.19 -9.84
N CYS A 307 5.78 -16.51 -10.99
CA CYS A 307 5.74 -15.59 -12.14
C CYS A 307 4.95 -14.30 -11.82
N PRO A 308 5.55 -13.09 -11.96
CA PRO A 308 4.86 -11.82 -11.74
C PRO A 308 3.60 -11.64 -12.60
N GLU A 309 3.56 -12.27 -13.78
CA GLU A 309 2.43 -12.21 -14.72
C GLU A 309 1.17 -12.95 -14.23
N LEU A 310 1.27 -13.66 -13.10
CA LEU A 310 0.10 -14.20 -12.39
C LEU A 310 -0.67 -13.07 -11.68
N CYS A 311 0.01 -12.01 -11.24
CA CYS A 311 -0.64 -10.77 -10.78
C CYS A 311 -1.37 -10.11 -11.96
N PRO A 312 -2.65 -9.74 -11.83
CA PRO A 312 -3.36 -9.01 -12.88
C PRO A 312 -2.69 -7.69 -13.29
N LYS A 313 -1.98 -7.04 -12.35
CA LYS A 313 -1.17 -5.82 -12.57
C LYS A 313 0.29 -6.10 -12.95
N GLY A 314 0.74 -7.35 -13.04
CA GLY A 314 2.12 -7.71 -13.42
C GLY A 314 3.23 -7.23 -12.47
N LEU A 315 2.90 -6.96 -11.20
CA LEU A 315 3.82 -6.36 -10.23
C LEU A 315 4.89 -7.36 -9.79
N SER A 316 6.14 -6.90 -9.69
CA SER A 316 7.27 -7.76 -9.34
C SER A 316 7.99 -7.34 -8.06
N ASN A 317 7.90 -6.07 -7.67
CA ASN A 317 8.64 -5.53 -6.52
C ASN A 317 7.84 -5.51 -5.22
N GLY A 318 6.60 -5.98 -5.22
CA GLY A 318 5.75 -6.09 -4.02
C GLY A 318 4.27 -5.88 -4.34
N PRO A 319 3.37 -6.08 -3.37
CA PRO A 319 1.93 -5.97 -3.57
C PRO A 319 1.50 -4.56 -4.03
N CYS A 320 0.34 -4.46 -4.68
CA CYS A 320 -0.35 -3.18 -4.81
C CYS A 320 -0.96 -2.77 -3.46
N GLY A 321 -1.28 -1.49 -3.30
CA GLY A 321 -2.03 -1.04 -2.13
C GLY A 321 -3.44 -1.62 -2.05
N GLY A 322 -4.00 -2.18 -3.13
CA GLY A 322 -5.40 -2.58 -3.22
C GLY A 322 -5.77 -3.98 -2.71
N SER A 323 -4.81 -4.79 -2.22
CA SER A 323 -5.13 -6.09 -1.60
C SER A 323 -6.19 -5.94 -0.51
N ARG A 324 -7.07 -6.94 -0.42
CA ARG A 324 -8.17 -6.97 0.54
C ARG A 324 -7.64 -7.19 1.96
N ALA A 325 -8.50 -6.99 2.95
CA ALA A 325 -8.14 -7.08 4.37
C ALA A 325 -7.58 -8.47 4.76
N ASP A 326 -8.01 -9.52 4.06
CA ASP A 326 -7.58 -10.91 4.21
C ASP A 326 -6.28 -11.25 3.45
N GLY A 327 -5.70 -10.28 2.73
CA GLY A 327 -4.52 -10.47 1.88
C GLY A 327 -4.81 -11.05 0.50
N SER A 328 -6.08 -11.19 0.11
CA SER A 328 -6.47 -11.60 -1.24
C SER A 328 -6.38 -10.44 -2.25
N CYS A 329 -6.43 -10.78 -3.54
CA CYS A 329 -6.30 -9.86 -4.66
C CYS A 329 -7.49 -8.89 -4.76
N GLU A 330 -7.26 -7.67 -5.26
CA GLU A 330 -8.37 -6.75 -5.53
C GLU A 330 -9.33 -7.26 -6.62
N PHE A 331 -8.81 -8.05 -7.57
CA PHE A 331 -9.53 -8.55 -8.75
C PHE A 331 -10.24 -9.90 -8.56
N GLY A 332 -10.32 -10.41 -7.33
CA GLY A 332 -11.02 -11.66 -7.02
C GLY A 332 -10.46 -12.34 -5.78
N GLU A 333 -10.99 -13.51 -5.45
CA GLU A 333 -10.69 -14.24 -4.21
C GLU A 333 -9.33 -14.96 -4.21
N MET A 334 -8.54 -14.79 -5.28
CA MET A 334 -7.22 -15.41 -5.36
C MET A 334 -6.26 -14.77 -4.35
N GLU A 335 -5.42 -15.61 -3.72
CA GLU A 335 -4.34 -15.13 -2.87
C GLU A 335 -3.40 -14.20 -3.66
N CYS A 336 -2.97 -13.10 -3.03
CA CYS A 336 -1.93 -12.25 -3.60
C CYS A 336 -0.64 -13.04 -3.84
N ILE A 337 -0.06 -12.91 -5.05
CA ILE A 337 1.19 -13.62 -5.38
C ILE A 337 2.36 -13.21 -4.46
N HIS A 338 2.32 -12.01 -3.88
CA HIS A 338 3.34 -11.54 -2.96
C HIS A 338 3.19 -12.14 -1.57
N SER A 339 1.98 -12.49 -1.14
CA SER A 339 1.75 -13.28 0.09
C SER A 339 2.34 -14.69 -0.06
N ARG A 340 2.16 -15.32 -1.23
CA ARG A 340 2.81 -16.60 -1.56
C ARG A 340 4.34 -16.50 -1.59
N ARG A 341 4.87 -15.42 -2.18
CA ARG A 341 6.32 -15.16 -2.16
C ARG A 341 6.86 -14.94 -0.75
N MET A 342 6.15 -14.20 0.11
CA MET A 342 6.51 -14.03 1.53
C MET A 342 6.64 -15.38 2.22
N ARG A 343 5.67 -16.27 1.97
CA ARG A 343 5.66 -17.61 2.53
C ARG A 343 6.88 -18.44 2.12
N LEU A 344 7.18 -18.45 0.83
CA LEU A 344 8.33 -19.17 0.28
C LEU A 344 9.65 -18.59 0.77
N ALA A 345 9.79 -17.26 0.78
CA ALA A 345 10.97 -16.59 1.30
C ALA A 345 11.20 -16.90 2.79
N SER A 346 10.12 -16.94 3.58
CA SER A 346 10.19 -17.36 4.99
C SER A 346 10.63 -18.82 5.14
N TRP A 347 10.12 -19.74 4.31
CA TRP A 347 10.55 -21.14 4.34
C TRP A 347 12.03 -21.32 3.93
N LEU A 348 12.54 -20.48 3.03
CA LEU A 348 13.91 -20.52 2.53
C LEU A 348 14.90 -19.72 3.39
N ASN A 349 14.42 -18.97 4.39
CA ASN A 349 15.20 -17.99 5.16
C ASN A 349 15.80 -16.86 4.30
N GLU A 350 15.03 -16.39 3.30
CA GLU A 350 15.43 -15.36 2.33
C GLU A 350 14.49 -14.15 2.36
N ILE A 351 13.89 -13.83 3.51
CA ILE A 351 12.92 -12.73 3.64
C ILE A 351 13.54 -11.39 3.21
N ASP A 352 14.79 -11.14 3.55
CA ASP A 352 15.50 -9.89 3.22
C ASP A 352 15.56 -9.63 1.72
N SER A 353 15.59 -10.68 0.89
CA SER A 353 15.54 -10.56 -0.57
C SER A 353 14.27 -9.84 -1.07
N LEU A 354 13.15 -9.95 -0.33
CA LEU A 354 11.90 -9.27 -0.65
C LEU A 354 11.96 -7.77 -0.41
N GLU A 355 12.91 -7.29 0.39
CA GLU A 355 13.19 -5.89 0.66
C GLU A 355 14.37 -5.35 -0.18
N GLU A 356 15.44 -6.12 -0.32
CA GLU A 356 16.69 -5.61 -0.93
C GLU A 356 16.69 -5.69 -2.45
N HIS A 357 16.14 -6.77 -3.03
CA HIS A 357 16.27 -7.03 -4.45
C HIS A 357 15.26 -6.25 -5.30
N TYR A 358 15.75 -5.22 -5.99
CA TYR A 358 14.99 -4.57 -7.06
C TYR A 358 14.93 -5.45 -8.31
N ILE A 359 13.72 -5.73 -8.78
CA ILE A 359 13.46 -6.51 -9.98
C ILE A 359 13.11 -5.55 -11.11
N LYS A 360 13.84 -5.63 -12.23
CA LYS A 360 13.63 -4.77 -13.41
C LYS A 360 12.26 -5.03 -14.06
N SER A 361 11.73 -4.01 -14.73
CA SER A 361 10.54 -4.17 -15.57
C SER A 361 10.84 -5.16 -16.69
N ALA A 362 9.83 -5.91 -17.11
CA ALA A 362 9.91 -6.79 -18.27
C ALA A 362 8.74 -6.48 -19.20
N GLU A 363 9.06 -6.07 -20.43
CA GLU A 363 8.04 -5.85 -21.45
C GLU A 363 7.56 -7.19 -22.02
N LYS A 364 6.30 -7.26 -22.45
CA LYS A 364 5.81 -8.40 -23.25
C LYS A 364 6.64 -8.45 -24.52
N TYR A 365 7.24 -9.60 -24.81
CA TYR A 365 8.10 -9.73 -25.97
C TYR A 365 7.26 -9.60 -27.25
N SER A 366 7.47 -8.50 -27.98
CA SER A 366 6.98 -8.28 -29.34
C SER A 366 8.13 -8.65 -30.28
N LYS A 367 8.02 -9.76 -31.04
CA LYS A 367 8.90 -9.92 -32.20
C LYS A 367 8.63 -8.71 -33.10
N ALA A 368 9.61 -7.84 -33.29
CA ALA A 368 9.58 -6.91 -34.41
C ALA A 368 9.24 -7.76 -35.65
N LYS A 369 8.11 -7.46 -36.30
CA LYS A 369 7.84 -8.03 -37.62
C LYS A 369 9.01 -7.57 -38.49
N LYS A 370 9.92 -8.48 -38.79
CA LYS A 370 10.95 -8.28 -39.82
C LYS A 370 10.28 -8.09 -41.17
#